data_AF-A0A2V5VJZ2-F1
#
_entry.id   AF-A0A2V5VJZ2-F1
#
_cell.length_a   1.000
_cell.length_b   1.000
_cell.length_c   1.000
_cell.angle_alpha   90.00
_cell.angle_beta   90.00
_cell.angle_gamma   90.00
#
_symmetry.space_group_name_H-M   'P 1'
#
loop_
_entity.id
_entity.type
_entity.pdbx_description
1 polymer ?
#
loop_
_entity_poly.entity_id
_entity_poly.type
_entity_poly.pdbx_seq_one_letter_code
_entity_poly.pdbx_strand_id
1 'polypeptide(L)'
;MTLGSDQEKTDAVKLNVAAFDYAKEFVKQGHVIADGRGAWSKDQPSAEAENEFIRLHGFGEYAKWHLGIDNRYAENTKRRYKFPYGDFKNVHRCGVLAAQSRAAQRKYFEIANAAAQLKAMIDMTREAHAKP
;
A
#
# COMPACT_ATOMS: atom_id res chain seq x y z
N MET A 1 -32.38 0.38 -10.88
CA MET A 1 -31.35 -0.67 -10.89
C MET A 1 -30.05 -0.04 -11.35
N THR A 2 -29.15 0.31 -10.44
CA THR A 2 -27.83 0.90 -10.75
C THR A 2 -26.77 -0.04 -10.20
N LEU A 3 -26.63 -1.22 -10.82
CA LEU A 3 -25.63 -2.24 -10.42
C LEU A 3 -24.38 -2.22 -11.32
N GLY A 4 -24.38 -1.43 -12.40
CA GLY A 4 -23.22 -1.32 -13.32
C GLY A 4 -22.09 -0.41 -12.79
N SER A 5 -22.44 0.70 -12.12
CA SER A 5 -21.48 1.76 -11.79
C SER A 5 -20.51 1.40 -10.67
N ASP A 6 -20.91 0.58 -9.70
CA ASP A 6 -20.06 0.21 -8.56
C ASP A 6 -19.12 -0.96 -8.91
N GLN A 7 -19.55 -1.88 -9.79
CA GLN A 7 -18.73 -3.00 -10.22
C GLN A 7 -17.62 -2.56 -11.19
N GLU A 8 -17.92 -1.66 -12.14
CA GLU A 8 -16.89 -1.04 -13.00
C GLU A 8 -15.86 -0.22 -12.20
N LYS A 9 -16.30 0.48 -11.15
CA LYS A 9 -15.40 1.21 -10.24
C LYS A 9 -14.51 0.27 -9.42
N THR A 10 -14.97 -0.95 -9.19
CA THR A 10 -14.22 -1.97 -8.45
C THR A 10 -13.20 -2.67 -9.36
N ASP A 11 -13.60 -3.04 -10.59
CA ASP A 11 -12.70 -3.70 -11.57
C ASP A 11 -11.58 -2.77 -12.08
N ALA A 12 -11.85 -1.46 -12.09
CA ALA A 12 -10.86 -0.46 -12.48
C ALA A 12 -9.61 -0.44 -11.60
N VAL A 13 -9.72 -0.85 -10.32
CA VAL A 13 -8.58 -0.83 -9.38
C VAL A 13 -8.10 -2.25 -9.13
N LYS A 14 -6.88 -2.54 -9.61
CA LYS A 14 -6.26 -3.86 -9.52
C LYS A 14 -5.08 -3.85 -8.57
N LEU A 15 -4.72 -5.04 -8.08
CA LEU A 15 -3.52 -5.24 -7.28
C LEU A 15 -2.28 -4.84 -8.08
N ASN A 16 -1.45 -3.99 -7.48
CA ASN A 16 -0.12 -3.72 -7.97
C ASN A 16 0.82 -4.84 -7.51
N VAL A 17 1.04 -5.82 -8.39
CA VAL A 17 1.90 -6.98 -8.07
C VAL A 17 3.35 -6.55 -7.80
N ALA A 18 3.85 -5.55 -8.54
CA ALA A 18 5.20 -5.02 -8.32
C ALA A 18 5.34 -4.37 -6.94
N ALA A 19 4.35 -3.60 -6.51
CA ALA A 19 4.34 -3.03 -5.15
C ALA A 19 4.24 -4.10 -4.07
N PHE A 20 3.41 -5.12 -4.29
CA PHE A 20 3.30 -6.23 -3.34
C PHE A 20 4.63 -6.99 -3.21
N ASP A 21 5.32 -7.25 -4.33
CA ASP A 21 6.62 -7.92 -4.31
C ASP A 21 7.69 -7.08 -3.61
N TYR A 22 7.77 -5.80 -3.98
CA TYR A 22 8.64 -4.83 -3.36
C TYR A 22 8.41 -4.73 -1.83
N ALA A 23 7.15 -4.69 -1.39
CA ALA A 23 6.82 -4.70 0.03
C ALA A 23 7.31 -5.97 0.74
N LYS A 24 7.14 -7.16 0.14
CA LYS A 24 7.63 -8.42 0.72
C LYS A 24 9.15 -8.40 0.88
N GLU A 25 9.87 -7.87 -0.10
CA GLU A 25 11.33 -7.75 -0.02
C GLU A 25 11.76 -6.84 1.14
N PHE A 26 11.13 -5.68 1.28
CA PHE A 26 11.39 -4.76 2.39
C PHE A 26 11.10 -5.41 3.76
N VAL A 27 10.00 -6.16 3.87
CA VAL A 27 9.66 -6.90 5.09
C VAL A 27 10.73 -7.93 5.42
N LYS A 28 11.20 -8.70 4.43
CA LYS A 28 12.27 -9.69 4.61
C LYS A 28 13.61 -9.05 5.00
N GLN A 29 13.91 -7.86 4.47
CA GLN A 29 15.12 -7.11 4.77
C GLN A 29 15.05 -6.39 6.13
N GLY A 30 13.90 -6.41 6.81
CA GLY A 30 13.70 -5.74 8.10
C GLY A 30 13.43 -4.24 8.01
N HIS A 31 13.19 -3.71 6.80
CA HIS A 31 12.81 -2.30 6.56
C HIS A 31 11.32 -2.07 6.89
N VAL A 32 10.95 -2.33 8.14
CA VAL A 32 9.57 -2.28 8.64
C VAL A 32 9.51 -1.47 9.92
N ILE A 33 8.59 -0.51 9.96
CA ILE A 33 8.23 0.18 11.20
C ILE A 33 6.97 -0.44 11.78
N ALA A 34 7.11 -1.01 12.98
CA ALA A 34 6.04 -1.70 13.70
C ALA A 34 5.20 -0.69 14.52
N ASP A 35 4.66 0.34 13.86
CA ASP A 35 3.85 1.35 14.53
C ASP A 35 2.51 0.81 15.06
N GLY A 36 1.99 1.52 16.08
CA GLY A 36 0.70 1.24 16.69
C GLY A 36 -0.49 1.39 15.72
N ARG A 37 -1.61 0.74 16.06
CA ARG A 37 -2.87 0.88 15.31
C ARG A 37 -3.34 2.35 15.32
N GLY A 38 -3.67 2.89 14.15
CA GLY A 38 -4.31 4.22 14.01
C GLY A 38 -3.37 5.39 13.72
N ALA A 39 -2.06 5.19 13.71
CA ALA A 39 -1.08 6.26 13.49
C ALA A 39 -0.97 6.70 12.01
N TRP A 40 -1.43 5.87 11.07
CA TRP A 40 -1.19 6.08 9.63
C TRP A 40 -1.65 7.44 9.07
N SER A 41 -2.74 8.03 9.56
CA SER A 41 -3.15 9.37 9.09
C SER A 41 -2.15 10.48 9.44
N LYS A 42 -1.23 10.24 10.39
CA LYS A 42 -0.14 11.14 10.77
C LYS A 42 1.19 10.74 10.12
N ASP A 43 1.44 9.44 9.97
CA ASP A 43 2.69 8.91 9.40
C ASP A 43 2.70 8.83 7.87
N GLN A 44 1.54 8.96 7.21
CA GLN A 44 1.49 8.98 5.74
C GLN A 44 2.24 10.21 5.20
N PRO A 45 3.08 10.06 4.16
CA PRO A 45 3.76 11.19 3.54
C PRO A 45 2.79 12.28 3.08
N SER A 46 3.13 13.54 3.38
CA SER A 46 2.37 14.71 2.95
C SER A 46 2.45 14.89 1.43
N ALA A 47 1.49 15.63 0.86
CA ALA A 47 1.43 15.86 -0.60
C ALA A 47 2.73 16.45 -1.18
N GLU A 48 3.44 17.28 -0.39
CA GLU A 48 4.75 17.84 -0.72
C GLU A 48 5.85 16.77 -0.78
N ALA A 49 5.91 15.87 0.22
CA ALA A 49 6.85 14.76 0.23
C ALA A 49 6.59 13.79 -0.94
N GLU A 50 5.33 13.53 -1.27
CA GLU A 50 4.97 12.73 -2.45
C GLU A 50 5.41 13.41 -3.76
N ASN A 51 5.21 14.72 -3.89
CA ASN A 51 5.65 15.49 -5.05
C ASN A 51 7.17 15.43 -5.21
N GLU A 52 7.89 15.62 -4.11
CA GLU A 52 9.35 15.60 -4.11
C GLU A 52 9.90 14.22 -4.46
N PHE A 53 9.32 13.16 -3.88
CA PHE A 53 9.69 11.80 -4.23
C PHE A 53 9.49 11.51 -5.71
N ILE A 54 8.35 11.91 -6.29
CA ILE A 54 8.09 11.74 -7.73
C ILE A 54 9.04 12.59 -8.57
N ARG A 55 9.39 13.80 -8.13
CA ARG A 55 10.36 14.64 -8.83
C ARG A 55 11.75 13.99 -8.89
N LEU A 56 12.18 13.36 -7.80
CA LEU A 56 13.51 12.76 -7.67
C LEU A 56 13.60 11.35 -8.29
N HIS A 57 12.55 10.54 -8.15
CA HIS A 57 12.58 9.10 -8.47
C HIS A 57 11.60 8.69 -9.58
N GLY A 58 10.67 9.58 -9.95
CA GLY A 58 9.65 9.31 -10.96
C GLY A 58 8.45 8.50 -10.45
N PHE A 59 7.46 8.35 -11.34
CA PHE A 59 6.23 7.62 -11.05
C PHE A 59 6.42 6.11 -10.91
N GLY A 60 7.44 5.53 -11.55
CA GLY A 60 7.75 4.10 -11.44
C GLY A 60 8.10 3.70 -10.02
N GLU A 61 8.98 4.48 -9.36
CA GLU A 61 9.29 4.25 -7.95
C GLU A 61 8.09 4.56 -7.05
N TYR A 62 7.35 5.64 -7.33
CA TYR A 62 6.16 5.98 -6.55
C TYR A 62 5.10 4.88 -6.61
N ALA A 63 4.94 4.23 -7.77
CA ALA A 63 4.02 3.12 -7.97
C ALA A 63 4.30 1.96 -7.00
N LYS A 64 5.58 1.65 -6.75
CA LYS A 64 5.98 0.56 -5.87
C LYS A 64 5.46 0.72 -4.45
N TRP A 65 5.20 1.95 -3.98
CA TRP A 65 4.71 2.20 -2.62
C TRP A 65 3.18 2.13 -2.47
N HIS A 66 2.47 1.66 -3.49
CA HIS A 66 1.01 1.65 -3.55
C HIS A 66 0.47 0.29 -4.02
N LEU A 67 -0.34 -0.37 -3.18
CA LEU A 67 -0.87 -1.72 -3.48
C LEU A 67 -1.98 -1.74 -4.54
N GLY A 68 -2.56 -0.60 -4.89
CA GLY A 68 -3.60 -0.51 -5.91
C GLY A 68 -3.21 0.36 -7.10
N ILE A 69 -3.56 -0.08 -8.30
CA ILE A 69 -3.48 0.69 -9.55
C ILE A 69 -4.89 0.87 -10.10
N ASP A 70 -5.30 2.13 -10.28
CA ASP A 70 -6.56 2.52 -10.88
C ASP A 70 -6.35 2.82 -12.37
N ASN A 71 -6.69 1.86 -13.24
CA ASN A 71 -6.42 1.89 -14.67
C ASN A 71 -7.17 3.00 -15.44
N ARG A 72 -8.09 3.72 -14.78
CA ARG A 72 -8.79 4.86 -15.38
C ARG A 72 -7.92 6.12 -15.47
N TYR A 73 -6.78 6.16 -14.79
CA TYR A 73 -5.89 7.31 -14.77
C TYR A 73 -4.55 6.97 -15.44
N ALA A 74 -3.92 7.96 -16.07
CA ALA A 74 -2.63 7.80 -16.74
C ALA A 74 -1.50 7.50 -15.75
N GLU A 75 -0.44 6.82 -16.22
CA GLU A 75 0.69 6.35 -15.40
C GLU A 75 1.45 7.46 -14.70
N ASN A 76 1.44 8.66 -15.28
CA ASN A 76 2.04 9.89 -14.75
C ASN A 76 1.09 10.68 -13.85
N THR A 77 0.10 10.03 -13.22
CA THR A 77 -0.83 10.71 -12.31
C THR A 77 -0.84 10.06 -10.93
N LYS A 78 -0.73 10.89 -9.89
CA LYS A 78 -0.73 10.41 -8.49
C LYS A 78 -2.02 9.67 -8.15
N ARG A 79 -3.15 10.11 -8.74
CA ARG A 79 -4.47 9.51 -8.53
C ARG A 79 -4.57 8.06 -9.02
N ARG A 80 -3.72 7.61 -9.95
CA ARG A 80 -3.65 6.20 -10.40
C ARG A 80 -3.29 5.28 -9.24
N TYR A 81 -2.38 5.70 -8.37
CA TYR A 81 -1.84 4.85 -7.32
C TYR A 81 -2.67 4.97 -6.04
N LYS A 82 -3.06 3.83 -5.47
CA LYS A 82 -4.00 3.71 -4.35
C LYS A 82 -3.40 2.82 -3.26
N PHE A 83 -3.93 2.95 -2.05
CA PHE A 83 -3.55 2.12 -0.90
C PHE A 83 -2.04 2.20 -0.60
N PRO A 84 -1.54 3.39 -0.21
CA PRO A 84 -0.16 3.53 0.24
C PRO A 84 0.04 2.71 1.52
N TYR A 85 1.24 2.14 1.67
CA TYR A 85 1.56 1.26 2.79
C TYR A 85 2.89 1.60 3.50
N GLY A 86 3.62 2.62 3.03
CA GLY A 86 4.91 3.03 3.55
C GLY A 86 5.23 4.49 3.26
N ASP A 87 6.33 4.99 3.83
CA ASP A 87 6.77 6.39 3.80
C ASP A 87 7.81 6.69 2.70
N PHE A 88 7.89 5.85 1.68
CA PHE A 88 8.96 5.84 0.67
C PHE A 88 10.33 5.35 1.14
N LYS A 89 10.46 4.94 2.42
CA LYS A 89 11.69 4.37 2.97
C LYS A 89 11.46 3.05 3.69
N ASN A 90 10.36 2.91 4.42
CA ASN A 90 10.03 1.72 5.19
C ASN A 90 8.57 1.30 4.97
N VAL A 91 8.32 0.02 5.18
CA VAL A 91 6.95 -0.51 5.23
C VAL A 91 6.39 -0.22 6.63
N HIS A 92 5.27 0.50 6.70
CA HIS A 92 4.62 0.78 7.98
C HIS A 92 3.52 -0.24 8.25
N ARG A 93 3.57 -0.91 9.39
CA ARG A 93 2.52 -1.86 9.79
C ARG A 93 1.14 -1.18 9.85
N CYS A 94 1.09 0.06 10.34
CA CYS A 94 -0.13 0.85 10.38
C CYS A 94 -0.65 1.20 8.96
N GLY A 95 0.25 1.45 8.00
CA GLY A 95 -0.08 1.68 6.60
C GLY A 95 -0.66 0.45 5.92
N VAL A 96 -0.04 -0.72 6.11
CA VAL A 96 -0.56 -2.00 5.61
C VAL A 96 -1.94 -2.32 6.19
N LEU A 97 -2.16 -2.08 7.48
CA LEU A 97 -3.47 -2.24 8.13
C LEU A 97 -4.53 -1.28 7.56
N ALA A 98 -4.15 -0.02 7.33
CA ALA A 98 -5.04 0.98 6.73
C ALA A 98 -5.41 0.60 5.28
N ALA A 99 -4.43 0.12 4.51
CA ALA A 99 -4.64 -0.39 3.16
C ALA A 99 -5.62 -1.58 3.16
N GLN A 100 -5.39 -2.57 4.03
CA GLN A 100 -6.27 -3.74 4.19
C GLN A 100 -7.72 -3.33 4.52
N SER A 101 -7.90 -2.51 5.55
CA SER A 101 -9.22 -2.09 6.01
C SER A 101 -9.99 -1.31 4.94
N ARG A 102 -9.33 -0.34 4.28
CA ARG A 102 -9.96 0.45 3.22
C ARG A 102 -10.26 -0.39 1.97
N ALA A 103 -9.37 -1.31 1.60
CA ALA A 103 -9.57 -2.19 0.46
C ALA A 103 -10.77 -3.11 0.69
N ALA A 104 -10.88 -3.72 1.89
CA ALA A 104 -12.01 -4.56 2.27
C ALA A 104 -13.34 -3.80 2.29
N GLN A 105 -13.38 -2.59 2.87
CA GLN A 105 -14.58 -1.73 2.88
C GLN A 105 -15.09 -1.40 1.47
N ARG A 106 -14.17 -1.27 0.52
CA ARG A 106 -14.47 -0.96 -0.89
C ARG A 106 -14.52 -2.20 -1.77
N LYS A 107 -14.51 -3.41 -1.18
CA LYS A 107 -14.59 -4.71 -1.87
C LYS A 107 -13.45 -4.99 -2.87
N TYR A 108 -12.30 -4.31 -2.72
CA TYR A 108 -11.08 -4.65 -3.46
C TYR A 108 -10.37 -5.83 -2.78
N PHE A 109 -10.98 -7.02 -2.88
CA PHE A 109 -10.56 -8.18 -2.09
C PHE A 109 -9.14 -8.66 -2.40
N GLU A 110 -8.68 -8.58 -3.65
CA GLU A 110 -7.31 -8.93 -4.02
C GLU A 110 -6.29 -8.06 -3.28
N ILE A 111 -6.53 -6.75 -3.23
CA ILE A 111 -5.68 -5.78 -2.53
C ILE A 111 -5.76 -6.01 -1.01
N ALA A 112 -6.95 -6.27 -0.48
CA ALA A 112 -7.15 -6.56 0.94
C ALA A 112 -6.40 -7.84 1.37
N ASN A 113 -6.45 -8.89 0.55
CA ASN A 113 -5.75 -10.15 0.79
C ASN A 113 -4.23 -9.97 0.70
N ALA A 114 -3.72 -9.22 -0.28
CA ALA A 114 -2.31 -8.89 -0.38
C ALA A 114 -1.82 -8.11 0.85
N ALA A 115 -2.58 -7.10 1.29
CA ALA A 115 -2.25 -6.35 2.51
C ALA A 115 -2.30 -7.24 3.76
N ALA A 116 -3.26 -8.17 3.85
CA ALA A 116 -3.33 -9.14 4.96
C ALA A 116 -2.08 -10.05 5.00
N GLN A 117 -1.60 -10.51 3.85
CA GLN A 117 -0.37 -11.29 3.74
C GLN A 117 0.85 -10.51 4.19
N LEU A 118 1.01 -9.25 3.74
CA LEU A 118 2.10 -8.38 4.20
C LEU A 118 2.06 -8.18 5.72
N LYS A 119 0.87 -7.94 6.28
CA LYS A 119 0.70 -7.80 7.72
C LYS A 119 1.16 -9.06 8.46
N ALA A 120 0.77 -10.24 8.00
CA ALA A 120 1.19 -11.50 8.60
C ALA A 120 2.71 -11.67 8.56
N MET A 121 3.36 -11.37 7.42
CA MET A 121 4.82 -11.40 7.31
C MET A 121 5.51 -10.43 8.27
N ILE A 122 4.98 -9.22 8.44
CA ILE A 122 5.48 -8.22 9.38
C ILE A 122 5.37 -8.71 10.82
N ASP A 123 4.21 -9.25 11.20
CA ASP A 123 3.99 -9.78 12.54
C ASP A 123 4.94 -10.96 12.83
N MET A 124 5.10 -11.90 11.89
CA MET A 124 6.03 -13.03 12.03
C MET A 124 7.49 -12.59 12.14
N THR A 125 7.90 -11.60 11.33
CA THR A 125 9.28 -11.07 11.39
C THR A 125 9.55 -10.42 12.74
N ARG A 126 8.58 -9.65 13.27
CA ARG A 126 8.68 -9.06 14.62
C ARG A 126 8.80 -10.15 15.70
N GLU A 127 8.01 -11.21 15.61
CA GLU A 127 8.06 -12.33 16.56
C GLU A 127 9.39 -13.08 16.51
N ALA A 128 9.97 -13.25 15.31
CA ALA A 128 11.29 -13.86 15.15
C ALA A 128 12.40 -13.02 15.79
N HIS A 129 12.36 -11.69 15.66
CA HIS A 129 13.31 -10.78 16.31
C HIS A 129 13.07 -10.57 17.81
N ALA A 130 11.92 -11.01 18.34
CA ALA A 130 11.57 -10.90 19.75
C ALA A 130 11.91 -12.14 20.59
N LYS A 131 12.34 -13.25 19.96
CA LYS A 131 12.81 -14.43 20.70
C LYS A 131 14.26 -14.25 21.16
N PRO A 132 14.57 -14.45 22.45
CA PRO A 132 15.91 -14.32 23.03
C PRO A 132 16.85 -15.47 22.62
#